data_AF-A0A8H9GE32-F1
#
_entry.id   AF-A0A8H9GE32-F1
#
_cell.length_a   1.000
_cell.length_b   1.000
_cell.length_c   1.000
_cell.angle_alpha   90.00
_cell.angle_beta   90.00
_cell.angle_gamma   90.00
#
_symmetry.space_group_name_H-M   'P 1'
#
loop_
_entity.id
_entity.type
_entity.pdbx_description
1 polymer ?
#
loop_
_entity_poly.entity_id
_entity_poly.type
_entity_poly.pdbx_seq_one_letter_code
_entity_poly.pdbx_strand_id
1 'polypeptide(L)' 'MSNFEVARRQKQEPTATLLVRAILCLVLFLAGIVLIGAGGSDAGAASPYLFVGGILVVGLSFGLPMIGATER' A
#
# COMPACT_ATOMS: atom_id res chain seq x y z
N MET A 1 -14.21 41.44 21.00
CA MET A 1 -14.38 40.76 19.70
C MET A 1 -13.63 39.45 19.77
N SER A 2 -14.35 38.32 19.74
CA SER A 2 -13.74 36.99 19.72
C SER A 2 -13.08 36.78 18.35
N ASN A 3 -11.78 36.45 18.34
CA ASN A 3 -11.09 36.05 17.12
C ASN A 3 -11.70 34.71 16.67
N PHE A 4 -12.64 34.78 15.73
CA PHE A 4 -13.07 33.61 14.98
C PHE A 4 -11.90 33.17 14.09
N GLU A 5 -11.04 32.29 14.60
CA GLU A 5 -10.13 31.53 13.75
C GLU A 5 -10.97 30.53 12.94
N VAL A 6 -11.35 30.95 11.72
CA VAL A 6 -11.90 30.06 10.72
C VAL A 6 -10.91 28.93 10.50
N ALA A 7 -11.31 27.69 10.81
CA ALA A 7 -10.48 26.51 10.63
C ALA A 7 -9.84 26.53 9.24
N ARG A 8 -8.51 26.70 9.18
CA ARG A 8 -7.77 26.71 7.92
C ARG A 8 -8.07 25.40 7.21
N ARG A 9 -8.60 25.50 5.98
CA ARG A 9 -8.78 24.35 5.09
C ARG A 9 -7.46 23.61 5.03
N GLN A 10 -7.43 22.40 5.58
CA GLN A 10 -6.33 21.47 5.39
C GLN A 10 -6.04 21.42 3.90
N LYS A 11 -4.79 21.67 3.51
CA LYS A 11 -4.35 21.57 2.12
C LYS A 11 -4.61 20.13 1.70
N GLN A 12 -5.74 19.92 1.02
CA GLN A 12 -6.14 18.61 0.53
C GLN A 12 -4.96 18.07 -0.28
N GLU A 13 -4.45 16.90 0.10
CA GLU A 13 -3.43 16.24 -0.70
C GLU A 13 -3.95 16.16 -2.13
N PRO A 14 -3.11 16.46 -3.15
CA PRO A 14 -3.56 16.43 -4.53
C PRO A 14 -4.22 15.08 -4.81
N THR A 15 -5.48 15.09 -5.23
CA THR A 15 -6.27 13.87 -5.48
C THR A 15 -5.54 12.88 -6.39
N ALA A 16 -4.73 13.40 -7.32
CA ALA A 16 -3.87 12.61 -8.19
C ALA A 16 -2.79 11.80 -7.42
N THR A 17 -2.17 12.38 -6.39
CA THR A 17 -1.17 11.69 -5.57
C THR A 17 -1.78 10.53 -4.79
N LEU A 18 -2.97 10.73 -4.23
CA LEU A 18 -3.72 9.67 -3.55
C LEU A 18 -4.11 8.55 -4.52
N LEU A 19 -4.58 8.91 -5.72
CA LEU A 19 -4.93 7.94 -6.76
C LEU A 19 -3.73 7.10 -7.21
N VAL A 20 -2.58 7.74 -7.47
CA VAL A 20 -1.35 7.03 -7.85
C VAL A 20 -0.90 6.06 -6.75
N ARG A 21 -0.92 6.49 -5.48
CA ARG A 21 -0.62 5.61 -4.35
C ARG A 21 -1.57 4.42 -4.29
N ALA A 22 -2.88 4.64 -4.45
CA ALA A 22 -3.88 3.58 -4.44
C ALA A 22 -3.65 2.55 -5.56
N ILE A 23 -3.35 3.03 -6.79
CA ILE A 23 -3.05 2.15 -7.93
C ILE A 23 -1.79 1.33 -7.67
N LEU A 24 -0.71 1.95 -7.17
CA LEU A 24 0.53 1.24 -6.84
C LEU A 24 0.30 0.17 -5.77
N CYS A 25 -0.48 0.48 -4.74
CA CYS A 25 -0.83 -0.48 -3.69
C CYS A 25 -1.66 -1.64 -4.25
N LEU A 26 -2.63 -1.36 -5.12
CA LEU A 26 -3.43 -2.39 -5.78
C LEU A 26 -2.55 -3.32 -6.65
N VAL A 27 -1.62 -2.75 -7.42
CA VAL A 27 -0.70 -3.54 -8.25
C VAL A 27 0.20 -4.42 -7.39
N LEU A 28 0.76 -3.89 -6.29
CA LEU A 28 1.55 -4.67 -5.35
C LEU A 28 0.73 -5.81 -4.74
N PHE A 29 -0.51 -5.52 -4.31
CA PHE A 29 -1.39 -6.54 -3.74
C PHE A 29 -1.64 -7.69 -4.73
N LEU A 30 -2.00 -7.38 -5.97
CA LEU A 30 -2.23 -8.38 -7.01
C LEU A 30 -0.95 -9.17 -7.35
N ALA A 31 0.18 -8.50 -7.45
CA ALA A 31 1.47 -9.15 -7.67
C ALA A 31 1.82 -10.12 -6.54
N GLY A 32 1.54 -9.75 -5.29
CA GLY A 32 1.71 -10.61 -4.12
C GLY A 32 0.84 -11.86 -4.19
N ILE A 33 -0.44 -11.73 -4.55
CA ILE A 33 -1.35 -12.88 -4.75
C ILE A 33 -0.82 -13.82 -5.84
N VAL A 34 -0.35 -13.27 -6.96
CA VAL A 34 0.23 -14.07 -8.06
C VAL A 34 1.48 -14.83 -7.58
N LEU A 35 2.36 -14.19 -6.81
CA LEU A 35 3.55 -14.85 -6.24
C LEU A 35 3.18 -15.99 -5.28
N ILE A 36 2.17 -15.78 -4.42
CA ILE A 36 1.66 -16.81 -3.51
C ILE A 36 1.13 -18.00 -4.32
N GLY A 37 0.33 -17.74 -5.36
CA GLY A 37 -0.19 -18.78 -6.23
C GLY A 37 0.92 -19.56 -6.94
N ALA A 38 1.91 -18.86 -7.50
CA ALA A 38 3.06 -19.48 -8.17
C ALA A 38 3.90 -20.33 -7.19
N GLY A 39 4.24 -19.79 -6.02
CA GLY A 39 5.02 -20.49 -5.00
C GLY A 39 4.27 -21.65 -4.33
N GLY A 40 2.94 -21.61 -4.29
CA GLY A 40 2.11 -22.69 -3.75
C GLY A 40 1.80 -23.82 -4.75
N SER A 41 1.92 -23.55 -6.05
CA SER A 41 1.57 -24.50 -7.12
C SER A 41 2.78 -25.25 -7.70
N ASP A 42 4.00 -24.76 -7.47
CA ASP A 42 5.24 -25.34 -7.98
C ASP A 42 6.04 -26.07 -6.89
N ALA A 43 6.74 -27.15 -7.26
CA ALA A 43 7.63 -27.92 -6.38
C ALA A 43 9.11 -27.57 -6.59
N GLY A 44 9.42 -26.52 -7.36
CA GLY A 44 10.77 -26.04 -7.57
C GLY A 44 11.43 -25.54 -6.29
N ALA A 45 12.77 -25.58 -6.24
CA ALA A 45 13.54 -25.13 -5.07
C ALA A 45 13.29 -23.65 -4.69
N ALA A 46 12.79 -22.85 -5.64
CA ALA A 46 12.43 -21.44 -5.41
C ALA A 46 11.02 -21.24 -4.81
N SER A 47 10.17 -22.27 -4.81
CA SER A 47 8.75 -22.14 -4.48
C SER A 47 8.48 -21.63 -3.05
N PRO A 48 9.25 -22.03 -2.00
CA PRO A 48 9.04 -21.47 -0.66
C PRO A 48 9.36 -19.97 -0.61
N TYR A 49 10.40 -19.53 -1.35
CA TYR A 49 10.79 -18.13 -1.41
C TYR A 49 9.77 -17.29 -2.17
N LEU A 50 9.18 -17.82 -3.26
CA LEU A 50 8.10 -17.14 -3.99
C LEU A 50 6.84 -16.99 -3.13
N PHE A 51 6.49 -18.04 -2.37
CA PHE A 51 5.34 -18.00 -1.48
C PHE A 51 5.52 -16.96 -0.36
N VAL A 52 6.64 -17.03 0.36
CA VAL A 52 6.96 -16.07 1.44
C VAL A 52 7.12 -14.66 0.89
N GLY A 53 7.79 -14.51 -0.26
CA GLY A 53 7.94 -13.23 -0.96
C GLY A 53 6.58 -12.62 -1.33
N GLY A 54 5.63 -13.43 -1.78
CA GLY A 54 4.27 -12.98 -2.07
C GLY A 54 3.54 -12.45 -0.84
N ILE A 55 3.67 -13.11 0.32
CA ILE A 55 3.11 -12.64 1.60
C ILE A 55 3.71 -11.27 1.98
N LEU A 56 5.03 -11.11 1.85
CA LEU A 56 5.70 -9.85 2.14
C LEU A 56 5.22 -8.71 1.22
N VAL A 57 5.07 -9.00 -0.07
CA VAL A 57 4.55 -8.04 -1.06
C VAL A 57 3.10 -7.63 -0.74
N VAL A 58 2.25 -8.59 -0.33
CA VAL A 58 0.89 -8.29 0.15
C VAL A 58 0.95 -7.37 1.37
N GLY A 59 1.76 -7.67 2.38
CA GLY A 59 1.90 -6.81 3.56
C GLY A 59 2.36 -5.38 3.22
N LEU A 60 3.32 -5.25 2.31
CA LEU A 60 3.83 -3.94 1.85
C LEU A 60 2.76 -3.10 1.15
N SER A 61 1.81 -3.73 0.45
CA SER A 61 0.71 -3.00 -0.20
C SER A 61 -0.17 -2.22 0.78
N PHE A 62 -0.24 -2.65 2.05
CA PHE A 62 -0.95 -1.95 3.12
C PHE A 62 -0.05 -1.04 3.95
N GLY A 63 1.24 -1.38 4.10
CA GLY A 63 2.20 -0.58 4.88
C GLY A 63 2.72 0.68 4.17
N LEU A 64 2.99 0.61 2.87
CA LEU A 64 3.50 1.74 2.08
C LEU A 64 2.59 2.98 2.09
N PRO A 65 1.26 2.88 1.95
CA PRO A 65 0.39 4.06 2.00
C PRO A 65 0.32 4.72 3.39
N MET A 66 0.77 4.05 4.47
CA MET A 66 0.84 4.63 5.82
C MET A 66 2.13 5.44 6.07
N ILE A 67 3.14 5.35 5.20
CA ILE A 67 4.39 6.11 5.34
C ILE A 67 4.11 7.60 5.08
N GLY A 68 4.00 8.38 6.17
CA GLY A 68 3.70 9.81 6.15
C GLY A 68 2.30 10.19 6.67
N ALA A 69 1.47 9.21 7.05
CA ALA A 69 0.26 9.47 7.81
C ALA A 69 0.65 9.90 9.23
N THR A 70 0.86 11.21 9.42
CA THR A 70 1.04 11.78 10.75
C THR A 70 -0.36 11.97 11.34
N GLU A 71 -0.67 11.26 12.43
CA GLU A 71 -1.90 11.51 13.19
C GLU A 71 -1.91 12.99 13.63
N ARG A 72 -3.04 13.67 13.45
CA ARG A 72 -3.24 15.08 13.82
C ARG A 72 -3.85 15.18 15.20
#